data_AF-A0A7K0P3P4-F1
#
_entry.id   AF-A0A7K0P3P4-F1
#
_cell.length_a   1.000
_cell.length_b   1.000
_cell.length_c   1.000
_cell.angle_alpha   90.00
_cell.angle_beta   90.00
_cell.angle_gamma   90.00
#
_symmetry.space_group_name_H-M   'P 1'
#
loop_
_entity.id
_entity.type
_entity.pdbx_description
1 polymer ?
#
loop_
_entity_poly.entity_id
_entity_poly.type
_entity_poly.pdbx_seq_one_letter_code
_entity_poly.pdbx_strand_id
1 'polypeptide(L)'
;MIADKWVEAVKSAMLPIAQPADAAPMARYMKDVAPFLGIRAPDRRRVVLTAVKNLPTPSVDCLTEVAQRLWAEREREFQYAACDVLAHHARMLPGSFLTHPSQYLLT
;
A
#
# COMPACT_ATOMS: atom_id res chain seq x y z
N MET A 1 1.20 7.52 -16.46
CA MET A 1 1.34 6.06 -16.66
C MET A 1 0.21 5.33 -15.93
N ILE A 2 -0.01 4.03 -16.16
CA ILE A 2 -1.09 3.28 -15.48
C ILE A 2 -0.82 3.22 -13.96
N ALA A 3 0.43 3.01 -13.56
CA ALA A 3 0.83 3.00 -12.15
C ALA A 3 0.52 4.30 -11.40
N ASP A 4 0.65 5.47 -12.05
CA ASP A 4 0.24 6.75 -11.44
C ASP A 4 -1.22 6.73 -11.01
N LYS A 5 -2.12 6.26 -11.89
CA LYS A 5 -3.55 6.21 -11.58
C LYS A 5 -3.84 5.29 -10.40
N TRP A 6 -3.08 4.20 -10.27
CA TRP A 6 -3.20 3.26 -9.15
C TRP A 6 -2.75 3.88 -7.83
N VAL A 7 -1.57 4.51 -7.81
CA VAL A 7 -1.03 5.17 -6.61
C VAL A 7 -1.95 6.30 -6.17
N GLU A 8 -2.40 7.15 -7.11
CA GLU A 8 -3.32 8.24 -6.81
C GLU A 8 -4.68 7.75 -6.31
N ALA A 9 -5.21 6.65 -6.85
CA ALA A 9 -6.45 6.05 -6.37
C ALA A 9 -6.32 5.55 -4.93
N VAL A 10 -5.21 4.88 -4.59
CA VAL A 10 -4.93 4.42 -3.22
C VAL A 10 -4.81 5.60 -2.26
N LYS A 11 -4.01 6.62 -2.60
CA LYS A 11 -3.84 7.81 -1.77
C LYS A 11 -5.15 8.56 -1.56
N SER A 12 -5.89 8.82 -2.64
CA SER A 12 -7.17 9.52 -2.60
C SER A 12 -8.23 8.78 -1.78
N ALA A 13 -8.15 7.45 -1.69
CA ALA A 13 -9.06 6.66 -0.86
C ALA A 13 -8.66 6.60 0.61
N MET A 14 -7.36 6.65 0.92
CA MET A 14 -6.86 6.54 2.29
C MET A 14 -6.82 7.87 3.03
N LEU A 15 -6.35 8.95 2.39
CA LEU A 15 -6.16 10.24 3.05
C LEU A 15 -7.44 10.79 3.72
N PRO A 16 -8.64 10.71 3.10
CA PRO A 16 -9.87 11.21 3.73
C PRO A 16 -10.32 10.42 4.96
N ILE A 17 -9.84 9.19 5.15
CA ILE A 17 -10.21 8.34 6.29
C ILE A 17 -9.11 8.28 7.36
N ALA A 18 -8.06 9.09 7.22
CA ALA A 18 -7.01 9.21 8.23
C ALA A 18 -7.61 9.62 9.58
N GLN A 19 -7.11 9.01 10.66
CA GLN A 19 -7.55 9.27 12.03
C GLN A 19 -6.34 9.70 12.87
N PRO A 20 -5.97 11.00 12.87
CA PRO A 20 -4.79 11.48 13.60
C PRO A 20 -4.79 11.11 15.09
N ALA A 21 -5.97 10.95 15.70
CA ALA A 21 -6.10 10.51 17.09
C ALA A 21 -5.58 9.07 17.32
N ASP A 22 -5.72 8.19 16.32
CA ASP A 22 -5.24 6.80 16.36
C ASP A 22 -3.77 6.68 15.90
N ALA A 23 -3.21 7.70 15.24
CA ALA A 23 -1.85 7.66 14.70
C ALA A 23 -0.75 7.52 15.76
N ALA A 24 -0.80 8.34 16.83
CA ALA A 24 0.20 8.33 17.89
C ALA A 24 0.30 6.98 18.64
N PRO A 25 -0.80 6.35 19.10
CA PRO A 25 -0.70 5.04 19.74
C PRO A 25 -0.22 3.94 18.77
N MET A 26 -0.56 4.02 17.48
CA MET A 26 -0.07 3.07 16.47
C MET A 26 1.44 3.21 16.22
N ALA A 27 1.95 4.44 16.13
CA ALA A 27 3.38 4.70 16.04
C ALA A 27 4.14 4.16 17.26
N ARG A 28 3.64 4.43 18.47
CA ARG A 28 4.26 3.93 19.72
C ARG A 28 4.26 2.40 19.80
N TYR A 29 3.21 1.74 19.33
CA TYR A 29 3.18 0.27 19.23
C TYR A 29 4.33 -0.25 18.36
N MET A 30 4.64 0.45 17.26
CA MET A 30 5.78 0.15 16.38
C MET A 30 7.10 0.75 16.88
N LYS A 31 7.19 1.24 18.13
CA LYS A 31 8.38 1.91 18.69
C LYS A 31 8.83 3.13 17.88
N ASP A 32 7.87 3.86 17.32
CA ASP A 32 8.08 5.12 16.61
C ASP A 32 9.04 5.03 15.40
N VAL A 33 9.18 3.85 14.79
CA VAL A 33 10.02 3.63 13.60
C VAL A 33 9.47 4.30 12.34
N ALA A 34 8.17 4.58 12.30
CA ALA A 34 7.49 5.23 11.17
C ALA A 34 6.25 6.00 11.66
N PRO A 35 5.86 7.09 10.98
CA PRO A 35 4.60 7.76 11.23
C PRO A 35 3.41 6.92 10.76
N PHE A 36 2.22 7.28 11.23
CA PHE A 36 0.95 6.62 10.89
C PHE A 36 -0.12 7.65 10.52
N LEU A 37 -1.03 7.28 9.64
CA LEU A 37 -2.27 8.01 9.36
C LEU A 37 -3.36 7.73 10.42
N GLY A 38 -3.24 6.63 11.17
CA GLY A 38 -4.23 6.15 12.13
C GLY A 38 -5.28 5.21 11.51
N ILE A 39 -4.99 4.58 10.38
CA ILE A 39 -5.99 3.76 9.66
C ILE A 39 -5.85 2.29 10.05
N ARG A 40 -6.92 1.71 10.58
CA ARG A 40 -6.96 0.28 10.96
C ARG A 40 -7.03 -0.62 9.73
N ALA A 41 -6.50 -1.84 9.88
CA ALA A 41 -6.38 -2.79 8.76
C ALA A 41 -7.71 -3.10 8.02
N PRO A 42 -8.86 -3.30 8.69
CA PRO A 42 -10.13 -3.56 7.99
C PRO A 42 -10.57 -2.41 7.08
N ASP A 43 -10.48 -1.17 7.59
CA ASP A 43 -10.86 0.03 6.83
C ASP A 43 -9.90 0.29 5.68
N ARG A 44 -8.59 0.20 5.94
CA ARG A 44 -7.57 0.32 4.90
C ARG A 44 -7.81 -0.67 3.76
N ARG A 45 -7.95 -1.97 4.05
CA ARG A 45 -8.20 -3.00 3.03
C ARG A 45 -9.46 -2.70 2.22
N ARG A 46 -10.54 -2.32 2.91
CA ARG A 46 -11.82 -2.00 2.26
C ARG A 46 -11.66 -0.85 1.26
N VAL A 47 -11.06 0.27 1.67
CA VAL A 47 -10.94 1.43 0.78
C VAL A 47 -9.94 1.21 -0.34
N VAL A 48 -8.79 0.57 -0.05
CA VAL A 48 -7.74 0.28 -1.05
C VAL A 48 -8.29 -0.62 -2.15
N LEU A 49 -8.89 -1.76 -1.78
CA LEU A 49 -9.41 -2.72 -2.78
C LEU A 49 -10.60 -2.15 -3.56
N THR A 50 -11.43 -1.32 -2.93
CA THR A 50 -12.53 -0.63 -3.62
C THR A 50 -12.00 0.37 -4.64
N ALA A 51 -10.98 1.15 -4.29
CA ALA A 51 -10.41 2.19 -5.14
C ALA A 51 -9.77 1.63 -6.42
N VAL A 52 -9.13 0.46 -6.33
CA VAL A 52 -8.43 -0.15 -7.47
C VAL A 52 -9.32 -1.07 -8.31
N LYS A 53 -10.51 -1.45 -7.83
CA LYS A 53 -11.40 -2.42 -8.48
C LYS A 53 -11.79 -2.06 -9.93
N ASN A 54 -11.95 -0.77 -10.21
CA ASN A 54 -12.39 -0.28 -11.52
C ASN A 54 -11.23 0.21 -12.41
N LEU A 55 -9.99 0.04 -11.95
CA LEU A 55 -8.82 0.40 -12.76
C LEU A 55 -8.55 -0.68 -13.81
N PRO A 56 -7.87 -0.31 -14.92
CA PRO A 56 -7.45 -1.29 -15.92
C PRO A 56 -6.65 -2.42 -15.26
N THR A 57 -6.86 -3.65 -15.73
CA THR A 57 -6.12 -4.83 -15.27
C THR A 57 -4.62 -4.55 -15.30
N PRO A 58 -3.92 -4.66 -14.16
CA PRO A 58 -2.52 -4.27 -14.07
C PRO A 58 -1.62 -5.36 -14.68
N SER A 59 -0.46 -5.00 -15.20
CA SER A 59 0.63 -5.96 -15.46
C SER A 59 1.43 -6.23 -14.18
N VAL A 60 2.28 -7.26 -14.18
CA VAL A 60 3.23 -7.51 -13.09
C VAL A 60 4.15 -6.31 -12.87
N ASP A 61 4.64 -5.69 -13.94
CA ASP A 61 5.48 -4.49 -13.86
C ASP A 61 4.72 -3.32 -13.24
N CYS A 62 3.44 -3.14 -13.60
CA CYS A 62 2.58 -2.12 -13.01
C CYS A 62 2.39 -2.36 -11.50
N LEU A 63 2.13 -3.60 -11.08
CA LEU A 63 2.00 -3.94 -9.65
C LEU A 63 3.31 -3.71 -8.89
N THR A 64 4.44 -4.00 -9.53
CA THR A 64 5.78 -3.77 -8.98
C THR A 64 6.02 -2.27 -8.76
N GLU A 65 5.75 -1.45 -9.78
CA GLU A 65 5.91 0.01 -9.71
C GLU A 65 4.99 0.63 -8.66
N VAL A 66 3.72 0.20 -8.60
CA VAL A 66 2.76 0.65 -7.58
C VAL A 66 3.25 0.32 -6.18
N ALA A 67 3.72 -0.91 -5.95
CA ALA A 67 4.22 -1.32 -4.65
C ALA A 67 5.45 -0.51 -4.23
N GLN A 68 6.41 -0.30 -5.13
CA GLN A 68 7.61 0.51 -4.87
C GLN A 68 7.26 1.94 -4.46
N ARG A 69 6.31 2.57 -5.17
CA ARG A 69 5.89 3.94 -4.87
C ARG A 69 5.16 4.05 -3.54
N LEU A 70 4.29 3.10 -3.23
CA LEU A 70 3.62 3.05 -1.93
C LEU A 70 4.59 2.73 -0.79
N TRP A 71 5.61 1.90 -1.02
CA TRP A 71 6.65 1.64 -0.02
C TRP A 71 7.54 2.85 0.27
N ALA A 72 7.69 3.77 -0.69
CA ALA A 72 8.45 5.00 -0.53
C ALA A 72 7.73 6.09 0.27
N GLU A 73 6.43 5.93 0.58
CA GLU A 73 5.70 6.88 1.41
C GLU A 73 6.12 6.79 2.88
N ARG A 74 5.92 7.86 3.65
CA ARG A 74 6.39 7.93 5.03
C ARG A 74 5.52 7.13 5.98
N GLU A 75 4.20 7.23 5.83
CA GLU A 75 3.24 6.64 6.75
C GLU A 75 3.08 5.14 6.52
N ARG A 76 3.18 4.37 7.61
CA ARG A 76 3.30 2.91 7.56
C ARG A 76 2.14 2.22 6.86
N GLU A 77 0.96 2.84 6.85
CA GLU A 77 -0.23 2.31 6.18
C GLU A 77 -0.07 2.21 4.66
N PHE A 78 0.77 3.02 4.02
CA PHE A 78 1.01 2.90 2.58
C PHE A 78 1.81 1.64 2.24
N GLN A 79 2.81 1.28 3.05
CA GLN A 79 3.51 0.01 2.90
C GLN A 79 2.55 -1.17 3.06
N TYR A 80 1.61 -1.08 3.99
CA TYR A 80 0.58 -2.11 4.15
C TYR A 80 -0.43 -2.13 3.01
N ALA A 81 -0.80 -0.97 2.46
CA ALA A 81 -1.67 -0.88 1.30
C ALA A 81 -1.02 -1.53 0.06
N ALA A 82 0.29 -1.36 -0.13
CA ALA A 82 1.05 -2.07 -1.15
C ALA A 82 0.90 -3.59 -1.01
N CYS A 83 1.09 -4.11 0.21
CA CYS A 83 0.91 -5.53 0.49
C CYS A 83 -0.54 -6.00 0.24
N ASP A 84 -1.55 -5.19 0.59
CA ASP A 84 -2.95 -5.52 0.34
C ASP A 84 -3.26 -5.60 -1.17
N VAL A 85 -2.70 -4.70 -1.99
CA VAL A 85 -2.80 -4.73 -3.46
C VAL A 85 -2.10 -5.97 -4.04
N LEU A 86 -0.87 -6.25 -3.60
CA LEU A 86 -0.10 -7.42 -4.07
C LEU A 86 -0.78 -8.74 -3.69
N ALA A 87 -1.28 -8.85 -2.46
CA ALA A 87 -2.00 -10.03 -1.99
C ALA A 87 -3.29 -10.27 -2.79
N HIS A 88 -4.01 -9.21 -3.15
CA HIS A 88 -5.20 -9.32 -4.00
C HIS A 88 -4.88 -9.90 -5.40
N HIS A 89 -3.71 -9.57 -5.94
CA HIS A 89 -3.25 -10.00 -7.27
C HIS A 89 -2.23 -11.15 -7.22
N ALA A 90 -2.12 -11.87 -6.10
CA ALA A 90 -1.06 -12.86 -5.89
C ALA A 90 -1.00 -13.94 -6.99
N ARG A 91 -2.13 -14.29 -7.61
CA ARG A 91 -2.18 -15.27 -8.72
C ARG A 91 -1.47 -14.81 -10.01
N MET A 92 -1.25 -13.50 -10.16
CA MET A 92 -0.54 -12.93 -11.32
C MET A 92 0.95 -12.81 -11.09
N LEU A 93 1.41 -12.91 -9.83
CA LEU A 93 2.80 -12.67 -9.47
C LEU A 93 3.61 -13.98 -9.64
N PRO A 94 4.61 -14.01 -10.54
CA PRO A 94 5.47 -15.18 -10.68
C PRO A 94 6.36 -15.36 -9.43
N GLY A 95 6.92 -16.54 -9.21
CA GLY A 95 7.86 -16.77 -8.11
C GLY A 95 9.09 -15.84 -8.16
N SER A 96 9.51 -15.43 -9.36
CA SER A 96 10.56 -14.41 -9.57
C SER A 96 10.20 -13.03 -9.05
N PHE A 97 8.92 -12.76 -8.76
CA PHE A 97 8.51 -11.54 -8.07
C PHE A 97 9.07 -11.47 -6.65
N LEU A 98 9.50 -12.58 -6.01
CA LEU A 98 10.10 -12.49 -4.67
C LEU A 98 11.59 -12.12 -4.70
N THR A 99 12.26 -12.31 -5.85
CA THR A 99 13.70 -12.07 -5.99
C THR A 99 14.04 -10.63 -6.38
N HIS A 100 13.09 -9.88 -6.95
CA HIS A 100 13.31 -8.52 -7.47
C HIS A 100 13.00 -7.35 -6.49
N PRO A 101 11.98 -7.42 -5.61
CA PRO A 101 11.60 -6.34 -4.71
C PRO A 101 12.07 -6.53 -3.25
N SER A 102 12.83 -7.59 -2.92
CA SER A 102 13.35 -7.83 -1.57
C SER A 102 14.23 -6.69 -1.05
N GLN A 103 14.87 -5.92 -1.95
CA GLN A 103 15.64 -4.72 -1.59
C GLN A 103 14.79 -3.62 -0.93
N TYR A 104 13.48 -3.58 -1.19
CA TYR A 104 12.57 -2.56 -0.64
C TYR A 104 11.82 -3.04 0.61
N LEU A 105 11.85 -4.34 0.91
CA LEU A 105 11.19 -4.92 2.10
C LEU A 105 12.05 -4.82 3.37
N LEU A 106 13.33 -4.41 3.24
CA LEU A 106 14.33 -4.41 4.31
C LEU A 106 14.75 -3.00 4.77
N THR A 107 14.21 -1.94 4.17
CA THR A 107 14.38 -0.54 4.62
C THR A 107 13.17 -0.08 5.41
#